data_AF-A0A931WTI1-F1
#
_entry.id   AF-A0A931WTI1-F1
#
_cell.length_a   1.000
_cell.length_b   1.000
_cell.length_c   1.000
_cell.angle_alpha   90.00
_cell.angle_beta   90.00
_cell.angle_gamma   90.00
#
_symmetry.space_group_name_H-M   'P 1'
#
loop_
_entity.id
_entity.type
_entity.pdbx_description
1 polymer ?
#
loop_
_entity_poly.entity_id
_entity_poly.type
_entity_poly.pdbx_seq_one_letter_code
_entity_poly.pdbx_strand_id
1 'polypeptide(L)'
;GPAVHHEMEILVEDGGFTPMQVLQGATKWPAELMRVGKDISTVEAGKLADIVVLNADPLENISNVKNISAVMFNGTLLDGRYHAWFNENNPFQGDGFIGLPPVEDLAFTLIKKRAVYREGQVGRVAAARLAQPGIETIDTQRREFFDEYVSKVAVREGGPALRLKVTGYNFFDRAQVFFDDRAMPFELKSITEMEIIIDERYLRSPGRYKIQVRNPPPPPNPVWGDGRSNAAWLLVTYKDSLLQPWTGLR
;
A
#
# COMPACT_ATOMS: atom_id res chain seq x y z
N GLY A 1 -7.29 -13.86 6.01
CA GLY A 1 -6.94 -12.42 5.93
C GLY A 1 -7.35 -11.72 7.22
N PRO A 2 -6.78 -10.56 7.58
CA PRO A 2 -6.99 -9.93 8.89
C PRO A 2 -8.45 -9.59 9.19
N ALA A 3 -9.25 -9.27 8.16
CA ALA A 3 -10.68 -8.99 8.31
C ALA A 3 -11.47 -10.18 8.89
N VAL A 4 -11.15 -11.42 8.47
CA VAL A 4 -11.85 -12.63 8.96
C VAL A 4 -11.53 -12.89 10.43
N HIS A 5 -10.27 -12.74 10.84
CA HIS A 5 -9.90 -12.91 12.25
C HIS A 5 -10.56 -11.87 13.15
N HIS A 6 -10.74 -10.65 12.65
CA HIS A 6 -11.42 -9.59 13.38
C HIS A 6 -12.94 -9.84 13.48
N GLU A 7 -13.57 -10.31 12.40
CA GLU A 7 -14.98 -10.72 12.42
C GLU A 7 -15.23 -11.82 13.46
N MET A 8 -14.31 -12.79 13.58
CA MET A 8 -14.39 -13.85 14.60
C MET A 8 -14.36 -13.29 16.03
N GLU A 9 -13.54 -12.27 16.29
CA GLU A 9 -13.48 -11.58 17.59
C GLU A 9 -14.81 -10.87 17.90
N ILE A 10 -15.33 -10.10 16.94
CA ILE A 10 -16.62 -9.40 17.08
C ILE A 10 -17.77 -10.38 17.37
N LEU A 11 -17.80 -11.53 16.68
CA LEU A 11 -18.86 -12.53 16.91
C LEU A 11 -18.83 -13.09 18.33
N VAL A 12 -17.65 -13.24 18.94
CA VAL A 12 -17.55 -13.68 20.34
C VAL A 12 -17.88 -12.54 21.30
N GLU A 13 -17.29 -11.36 21.11
CA GLU A 13 -17.39 -10.23 22.03
C GLU A 13 -18.79 -9.58 22.02
N ASP A 14 -19.30 -9.27 20.83
CA ASP A 14 -20.56 -8.54 20.64
C ASP A 14 -21.71 -9.46 20.25
N GLY A 15 -21.42 -10.51 19.48
CA GLY A 15 -22.41 -11.47 18.99
C GLY A 15 -22.84 -12.52 20.02
N GLY A 16 -22.11 -12.65 21.13
CA GLY A 16 -22.37 -13.64 22.18
C GLY A 16 -22.16 -15.09 21.74
N PHE A 17 -21.46 -15.32 20.62
CA PHE A 17 -21.14 -16.67 20.17
C PHE A 17 -20.00 -17.26 20.99
N THR A 18 -20.03 -18.56 21.22
CA THR A 18 -18.87 -19.26 21.78
C THR A 18 -17.74 -19.34 20.73
N PRO A 19 -16.46 -19.38 21.14
CA PRO A 19 -15.34 -19.57 20.21
C PRO A 19 -15.51 -20.79 19.29
N MET A 20 -16.07 -21.89 19.81
CA MET A 20 -16.36 -23.08 19.00
C MET A 20 -17.41 -22.82 17.92
N GLN A 21 -18.49 -22.10 18.22
CA GLN A 21 -19.50 -21.75 17.21
C GLN A 21 -18.92 -20.86 16.12
N VAL A 22 -18.04 -19.91 16.48
CA VAL A 22 -17.35 -19.05 15.52
C VAL A 22 -16.41 -19.86 14.63
N LEU A 23 -15.64 -20.79 15.20
CA LEU A 23 -14.80 -21.71 14.42
C LEU A 23 -15.63 -22.57 13.46
N GLN A 24 -16.77 -23.09 13.90
CA GLN A 24 -17.70 -23.85 13.05
C GLN A 24 -18.31 -22.99 11.95
N GLY A 25 -18.66 -21.74 12.26
CA GLY A 25 -19.17 -20.76 11.30
C GLY A 25 -18.12 -20.33 10.26
N ALA A 26 -16.84 -20.37 10.61
CA ALA A 26 -15.74 -20.09 9.69
C ALA A 26 -15.30 -21.30 8.86
N THR A 27 -15.72 -22.51 9.22
CA THR A 27 -15.24 -23.76 8.59
C THR A 27 -16.38 -24.66 8.11
N LYS A 28 -17.03 -25.36 9.05
CA LYS A 28 -18.00 -26.43 8.81
C LYS A 28 -19.31 -25.94 8.20
N TRP A 29 -19.97 -24.95 8.80
CA TRP A 29 -21.32 -24.54 8.38
C TRP A 29 -21.36 -23.98 6.95
N PRO A 30 -20.41 -23.13 6.50
CA PRO A 30 -20.38 -22.70 5.11
C PRO A 30 -20.21 -23.86 4.12
N ALA A 31 -19.37 -24.85 4.45
CA ALA A 31 -19.17 -26.01 3.59
C ALA A 31 -20.40 -26.92 3.51
N GLU A 32 -21.13 -27.07 4.62
CA GLU A 32 -22.43 -27.75 4.64
C GLU A 32 -23.46 -27.01 3.79
N LEU A 33 -23.57 -25.69 3.96
CA LEU A 33 -24.47 -24.82 3.20
C LEU A 33 -24.19 -24.91 1.69
N MET A 34 -22.92 -24.89 1.30
CA MET A 34 -22.47 -24.99 -0.09
C MET A 34 -22.46 -26.42 -0.63
N ARG A 35 -22.82 -27.43 0.18
CA ARG A 35 -22.84 -28.86 -0.18
C ARG A 35 -21.47 -29.43 -0.60
N VAL A 36 -20.39 -28.84 -0.11
CA VAL A 36 -19.00 -29.28 -0.34
C VAL A 36 -18.35 -29.89 0.92
N GLY A 37 -19.06 -29.95 2.04
CA GLY A 37 -18.55 -30.49 3.31
C GLY A 37 -18.14 -31.97 3.29
N LYS A 38 -18.42 -32.70 2.20
CA LYS A 38 -17.87 -34.06 1.99
C LYS A 38 -16.38 -34.04 1.67
N ASP A 39 -15.89 -32.95 1.09
CA ASP A 39 -14.55 -32.84 0.53
C ASP A 39 -13.64 -31.92 1.36
N ILE A 40 -14.21 -30.93 2.08
CA ILE A 40 -13.46 -29.86 2.77
C ILE A 40 -13.99 -29.51 4.17
N SER A 41 -13.26 -28.62 4.85
CA SER A 41 -13.65 -27.87 6.07
C SER A 41 -13.71 -28.61 7.41
N THR A 42 -13.45 -29.91 7.47
CA THR A 42 -13.21 -30.63 8.73
C THR A 42 -12.01 -31.57 8.60
N VAL A 43 -11.37 -31.90 9.73
CA VAL A 43 -10.22 -32.82 9.76
C VAL A 43 -10.74 -34.24 9.89
N GLU A 44 -11.06 -34.86 8.75
CA GLU A 44 -11.59 -36.22 8.63
C GLU A 44 -10.87 -36.98 7.50
N ALA A 45 -10.76 -38.31 7.65
CA ALA A 45 -10.14 -39.14 6.63
C ALA A 45 -10.92 -39.06 5.30
N GLY A 46 -10.19 -38.87 4.20
CA GLY A 46 -10.77 -38.76 2.85
C GLY A 46 -11.05 -37.33 2.37
N LYS A 47 -10.87 -36.31 3.22
CA LYS A 47 -11.00 -34.89 2.85
C LYS A 47 -9.67 -34.26 2.43
N LEU A 48 -9.75 -33.09 1.79
CA LEU A 48 -8.57 -32.29 1.47
C LEU A 48 -7.84 -31.83 2.75
N ALA A 49 -6.51 -31.90 2.71
CA ALA A 49 -5.64 -31.51 3.81
C ALA A 49 -5.39 -29.99 3.79
N ASP A 50 -6.43 -29.22 4.07
CA ASP A 50 -6.40 -27.78 4.28
C ASP A 50 -6.44 -27.49 5.78
N ILE A 51 -5.28 -27.24 6.38
CA ILE A 51 -5.08 -27.21 7.84
C ILE A 51 -4.36 -25.93 8.24
N VAL A 52 -4.85 -25.27 9.28
CA VAL A 52 -4.15 -24.19 9.98
C VAL A 52 -3.76 -24.68 11.36
N VAL A 53 -2.47 -24.58 11.69
CA VAL A 53 -1.94 -24.95 13.00
C VAL A 53 -1.68 -23.67 13.80
N LEU A 54 -2.18 -23.62 15.03
CA LEU A 54 -2.07 -22.46 15.92
C LEU A 54 -1.10 -22.77 17.06
N ASN A 55 -0.38 -21.77 17.55
CA ASN A 55 0.50 -21.91 18.72
C ASN A 55 -0.24 -21.71 20.06
N ALA A 56 -1.53 -21.38 20.02
CA ALA A 56 -2.36 -21.13 21.20
C ALA A 56 -3.80 -21.59 20.94
N ASP A 57 -4.50 -21.97 22.01
CA ASP A 57 -5.86 -22.54 21.93
C ASP A 57 -6.90 -21.45 21.61
N PRO A 58 -7.59 -21.49 20.44
CA PRO A 58 -8.63 -20.54 20.09
C PRO A 58 -9.90 -20.66 20.93
N LEU A 59 -10.07 -21.74 21.71
CA LEU A 59 -11.22 -21.93 22.59
C LEU A 59 -11.09 -21.17 23.90
N GLU A 60 -9.86 -20.91 24.35
CA GLU A 60 -9.60 -20.06 25.53
C GLU A 60 -9.74 -18.57 25.18
N ASN A 61 -9.26 -18.19 24.00
CA ASN A 61 -9.39 -16.84 23.46
C ASN A 61 -9.42 -16.90 21.94
N ILE A 62 -10.52 -16.41 21.33
CA ILE A 62 -10.69 -16.45 19.88
C ILE A 62 -9.60 -15.68 19.13
N SER A 63 -8.98 -14.65 19.73
CA SER A 63 -7.84 -13.93 19.13
C SER A 63 -6.62 -14.83 18.84
N ASN A 64 -6.51 -15.99 19.49
CA ASN A 64 -5.42 -16.94 19.27
C ASN A 64 -5.41 -17.52 17.84
N VAL A 65 -6.49 -17.37 17.06
CA VAL A 65 -6.51 -17.70 15.62
C VAL A 65 -5.50 -16.91 14.79
N LYS A 66 -5.00 -15.78 15.32
CA LYS A 66 -3.94 -14.96 14.70
C LYS A 66 -2.53 -15.55 14.91
N ASN A 67 -2.36 -16.40 15.91
CA ASN A 67 -1.07 -16.98 16.28
C ASN A 67 -0.80 -18.27 15.49
N ILE A 68 -0.65 -18.12 14.17
CA ILE A 68 -0.50 -19.22 13.23
C ILE A 68 0.94 -19.73 13.24
N SER A 69 1.11 -21.02 13.48
CA SER A 69 2.38 -21.75 13.41
C SER A 69 2.69 -22.20 11.99
N ALA A 70 1.69 -22.76 11.31
CA ALA A 70 1.83 -23.32 9.98
C ALA A 70 0.49 -23.34 9.26
N VAL A 71 0.55 -23.32 7.92
CA VAL A 71 -0.60 -23.51 7.04
C VAL A 71 -0.25 -24.62 6.07
N MET A 72 -1.13 -25.61 5.96
CA MET A 72 -1.07 -26.66 4.95
C MET A 72 -2.25 -26.45 4.00
N PHE A 73 -1.98 -26.46 2.69
CA PHE A 73 -2.99 -26.36 1.66
C PHE A 73 -2.83 -27.51 0.69
N ASN A 74 -3.90 -28.29 0.49
CA ASN A 74 -3.93 -29.49 -0.33
C ASN A 74 -2.77 -30.46 -0.02
N GLY A 75 -2.47 -30.66 1.27
CA GLY A 75 -1.39 -31.54 1.73
C GLY A 75 0.03 -30.97 1.62
N THR A 76 0.18 -29.74 1.13
CA THR A 76 1.49 -29.07 1.01
C THR A 76 1.64 -28.03 2.10
N LEU A 77 2.73 -28.11 2.88
CA LEU A 77 3.06 -27.09 3.88
C LEU A 77 3.49 -25.80 3.17
N LEU A 78 2.83 -24.69 3.50
CA LEU A 78 3.15 -23.37 2.95
C LEU A 78 4.23 -22.70 3.78
N ASP A 79 5.15 -22.01 3.11
CA ASP A 79 6.13 -21.15 3.75
C ASP A 79 5.46 -19.83 4.17
N GLY A 80 5.26 -19.65 5.48
CA GLY A 80 4.64 -18.45 6.07
C GLY A 80 5.63 -17.29 6.28
N ARG A 81 6.89 -17.44 5.87
CA ARG A 81 7.89 -16.37 6.00
C ARG A 81 7.63 -15.26 5.00
N TYR A 82 7.99 -14.04 5.40
CA TYR A 82 8.03 -12.92 4.46
C TYR A 82 9.03 -13.23 3.34
N HIS A 83 8.52 -13.40 2.13
CA HIS A 83 9.32 -13.56 0.92
C HIS A 83 9.49 -12.21 0.23
N ALA A 84 10.73 -11.73 0.09
CA ALA A 84 11.01 -10.48 -0.61
C ALA A 84 10.51 -10.45 -2.06
N TRP A 85 10.33 -11.63 -2.69
CA TRP A 85 9.78 -11.80 -4.04
C TRP A 85 8.23 -11.81 -4.11
N PHE A 86 7.52 -11.71 -2.98
CA PHE A 86 6.05 -11.60 -2.91
C PHE A 86 5.51 -10.31 -3.58
N ASN A 87 6.40 -9.44 -4.07
CA ASN A 87 6.09 -8.25 -4.85
C ASN A 87 6.17 -8.49 -6.37
N GLU A 88 6.80 -9.55 -6.86
CA GLU A 88 7.17 -9.67 -8.29
C GLU A 88 6.30 -10.64 -9.10
N ASN A 89 5.56 -11.57 -8.47
CA ASN A 89 4.67 -12.52 -9.15
C ASN A 89 3.44 -12.91 -8.29
N ASN A 90 2.73 -11.90 -7.76
CA ASN A 90 1.50 -12.14 -7.00
C ASN A 90 0.28 -12.20 -7.94
N PRO A 91 -0.58 -13.24 -7.90
CA PRO A 91 -1.85 -13.28 -8.65
C PRO A 91 -2.88 -12.22 -8.23
N PHE A 92 -2.59 -11.46 -7.17
CA PHE A 92 -3.32 -10.25 -6.77
C PHE A 92 -2.66 -8.94 -7.26
N GLN A 93 -1.69 -9.00 -8.17
CA GLN A 93 -1.31 -7.83 -8.98
C GLN A 93 -2.44 -7.54 -9.98
N GLY A 94 -3.39 -6.72 -9.54
CA GLY A 94 -4.48 -6.17 -10.35
C GLY A 94 -5.41 -5.27 -9.53
N ASP A 95 -5.43 -3.98 -9.86
CA ASP A 95 -6.49 -2.96 -9.67
C ASP A 95 -7.30 -2.94 -8.35
N GLY A 96 -6.65 -3.15 -7.22
CA GLY A 96 -7.19 -2.84 -5.89
C GLY A 96 -6.39 -1.74 -5.20
N PHE A 97 -7.05 -0.95 -4.34
CA PHE A 97 -6.47 0.14 -3.51
C PHE A 97 -5.16 -0.24 -2.79
N ILE A 98 -4.98 -1.53 -2.45
CA ILE A 98 -3.87 -2.05 -1.63
C ILE A 98 -2.72 -2.63 -2.49
N GLY A 99 -2.91 -2.80 -3.81
CA GLY A 99 -1.97 -3.53 -4.69
C GLY A 99 -0.95 -2.67 -5.44
N LEU A 100 -1.01 -1.35 -5.33
CA LEU A 100 -0.15 -0.43 -6.08
C LEU A 100 0.81 0.27 -5.12
N PRO A 101 2.14 0.19 -5.37
CA PRO A 101 3.07 0.91 -4.52
C PRO A 101 2.78 2.42 -4.63
N PRO A 102 2.90 3.19 -3.53
CA PRO A 102 2.78 4.64 -3.55
C PRO A 102 3.66 5.33 -4.60
N VAL A 103 4.73 4.64 -4.97
CA VAL A 103 5.75 5.07 -5.92
C VAL A 103 6.09 3.90 -6.84
N GLU A 104 5.82 4.06 -8.13
CA GLU A 104 6.20 3.10 -9.16
C GLU A 104 7.72 3.14 -9.39
N ASP A 105 8.30 2.04 -9.88
CA ASP A 105 9.74 1.91 -10.19
C ASP A 105 10.69 2.30 -9.06
N LEU A 106 10.25 2.20 -7.79
CA LEU A 106 11.07 2.60 -6.63
C LEU A 106 12.40 1.84 -6.57
N ALA A 107 12.40 0.54 -6.84
CA ALA A 107 13.62 -0.28 -6.84
C ALA A 107 14.66 0.23 -7.86
N PHE A 108 14.22 0.46 -9.11
CA PHE A 108 15.08 1.04 -10.15
C PHE A 108 15.56 2.45 -9.76
N THR A 109 14.66 3.25 -9.19
CA THR A 109 14.91 4.62 -8.73
C THR A 109 16.01 4.67 -7.66
N LEU A 110 15.99 3.74 -6.70
CA LEU A 110 17.01 3.61 -5.66
C LEU A 110 18.36 3.14 -6.21
N ILE A 111 18.37 2.20 -7.16
CA ILE A 111 19.59 1.75 -7.86
C ILE A 111 20.22 2.93 -8.60
N LYS A 112 19.41 3.68 -9.34
CA LYS A 112 19.83 4.85 -10.09
C LYS A 112 20.40 5.92 -9.17
N LYS A 113 19.73 6.25 -8.06
CA LYS A 113 20.24 7.16 -7.03
C LYS A 113 21.64 6.76 -6.58
N ARG A 114 21.86 5.50 -6.19
CA ARG A 114 23.18 5.01 -5.75
C ARG A 114 24.25 5.13 -6.84
N ALA A 115 23.88 4.98 -8.11
CA ALA A 115 24.80 5.07 -9.24
C ALA A 115 25.18 6.51 -9.61
N VAL A 116 24.32 7.50 -9.34
CA VAL A 116 24.48 8.88 -9.85
C VAL A 116 24.60 9.96 -8.79
N TYR A 117 24.09 9.72 -7.58
CA TYR A 117 24.04 10.67 -6.49
C TYR A 117 25.24 10.46 -5.55
N ARG A 118 25.98 11.55 -5.29
CA ARG A 118 27.01 11.60 -4.26
C ARG A 118 26.61 12.65 -3.23
N GLU A 119 26.32 12.19 -2.03
CA GLU A 119 25.93 13.04 -0.91
C GLU A 119 27.02 14.11 -0.65
N GLY A 120 26.60 15.38 -0.50
CA GLY A 120 27.50 16.50 -0.28
C GLY A 120 28.23 17.05 -1.51
N GLN A 121 28.10 16.44 -2.71
CA GLN A 121 28.67 17.00 -3.95
C GLN A 121 27.60 17.77 -4.73
N VAL A 122 27.42 19.05 -4.38
CA VAL A 122 26.62 19.99 -5.18
C VAL A 122 27.30 20.15 -6.55
N GLY A 123 26.59 19.81 -7.63
CA GLY A 123 26.94 20.31 -8.97
C GLY A 123 28.01 19.56 -9.77
N ARG A 124 28.35 18.30 -9.47
CA ARG A 124 29.17 17.46 -10.38
C ARG A 124 28.52 16.13 -10.74
N VAL A 125 27.25 16.16 -11.14
CA VAL A 125 26.88 15.31 -12.29
C VAL A 125 27.63 15.96 -13.45
N ALA A 126 28.62 15.28 -14.05
CA ALA A 126 29.44 15.87 -15.12
C ALA A 126 28.53 16.66 -16.08
N ALA A 127 28.89 17.90 -16.41
CA ALA A 127 28.05 18.88 -17.14
C ALA A 127 27.45 18.38 -18.48
N ALA A 128 27.78 17.16 -18.92
CA ALA A 128 27.23 16.46 -20.07
C ALA A 128 26.08 15.46 -19.74
N ARG A 129 25.65 15.32 -18.48
CA ARG A 129 24.62 14.34 -18.07
C ARG A 129 23.44 15.04 -17.41
N LEU A 130 22.31 15.07 -18.11
CA LEU A 130 21.07 15.59 -17.54
C LEU A 130 20.49 14.59 -16.56
N ALA A 131 20.28 15.08 -15.34
CA ALA A 131 19.90 14.26 -14.22
C ALA A 131 18.38 14.03 -14.25
N GLN A 132 17.98 12.78 -14.47
CA GLN A 132 16.58 12.40 -14.32
C GLN A 132 16.19 12.48 -12.83
N PRO A 133 15.06 13.13 -12.51
CA PRO A 133 14.52 13.11 -11.16
C PRO A 133 13.97 11.72 -10.82
N GLY A 134 13.98 11.38 -9.55
CA GLY A 134 13.32 10.18 -9.04
C GLY A 134 12.58 10.50 -7.76
N ILE A 135 11.34 10.03 -7.65
CA ILE A 135 10.53 10.13 -6.44
C ILE A 135 10.75 8.86 -5.63
N GLU A 136 11.01 9.01 -4.34
CA GLU A 136 11.18 7.90 -3.40
C GLU A 136 9.98 7.76 -2.48
N THR A 137 9.43 8.88 -1.98
CA THR A 137 8.22 8.88 -1.16
C THR A 137 7.39 10.13 -1.41
N ILE A 138 6.11 10.04 -1.06
CA ILE A 138 5.22 11.17 -0.84
C ILE A 138 4.68 11.09 0.58
N ASP A 139 4.37 12.24 1.18
CA ASP A 139 3.72 12.35 2.48
C ASP A 139 2.74 13.52 2.44
N THR A 140 1.45 13.24 2.61
CA THR A 140 0.42 14.29 2.69
C THR A 140 0.63 15.22 3.88
N GLN A 141 1.44 14.79 4.85
CA GLN A 141 1.67 15.42 6.16
C GLN A 141 0.39 15.51 6.99
N ARG A 142 -0.69 14.88 6.53
CA ARG A 142 -1.95 14.78 7.23
C ARG A 142 -2.03 13.45 7.97
N ARG A 143 -2.98 13.37 8.89
CA ARG A 143 -3.29 12.17 9.68
C ARG A 143 -4.80 11.91 9.59
N GLU A 144 -5.30 11.84 8.36
CA GLU A 144 -6.74 11.69 8.08
C GLU A 144 -7.25 10.24 8.20
N PHE A 145 -6.32 9.28 8.28
CA PHE A 145 -6.59 7.85 8.37
C PHE A 145 -5.82 7.25 9.55
N PHE A 146 -6.37 6.18 10.13
CA PHE A 146 -5.75 5.49 11.26
C PHE A 146 -4.39 4.88 10.90
N ASP A 147 -4.29 4.29 9.72
CA ASP A 147 -3.03 3.76 9.22
C ASP A 147 -2.12 4.91 8.78
N GLU A 148 -0.92 4.97 9.38
CA GLU A 148 0.06 6.02 9.12
C GLU A 148 0.56 5.98 7.67
N TYR A 149 0.71 4.80 7.08
CA TYR A 149 1.15 4.64 5.69
C TYR A 149 0.06 5.11 4.72
N VAL A 150 -1.21 4.79 4.99
CA VAL A 150 -2.34 5.29 4.20
C VAL A 150 -2.43 6.81 4.32
N SER A 151 -2.27 7.36 5.53
CA SER A 151 -2.26 8.81 5.73
C SER A 151 -1.17 9.52 4.93
N LYS A 152 -0.02 8.89 4.66
CA LYS A 152 1.04 9.49 3.83
C LYS A 152 0.66 9.63 2.35
N VAL A 153 -0.31 8.86 1.86
CA VAL A 153 -0.59 8.74 0.42
C VAL A 153 -2.05 9.00 0.06
N ALA A 154 -2.91 9.21 1.05
CA ALA A 154 -4.33 9.43 0.85
C ALA A 154 -4.83 10.68 1.59
N VAL A 155 -5.84 11.34 1.00
CA VAL A 155 -6.63 12.41 1.60
C VAL A 155 -8.11 12.17 1.31
N ARG A 156 -8.99 12.77 2.09
CA ARG A 156 -10.43 12.76 1.88
C ARG A 156 -10.84 13.84 0.88
N GLU A 157 -11.83 13.49 0.09
CA GLU A 157 -12.51 14.39 -0.83
C GLU A 157 -13.01 15.66 -0.12
N GLY A 158 -12.79 16.80 -0.76
CA GLY A 158 -13.27 18.10 -0.29
C GLY A 158 -12.47 18.69 0.88
N GLY A 159 -11.31 18.13 1.21
CA GLY A 159 -10.37 18.72 2.17
C GLY A 159 -9.76 20.04 1.66
N PRO A 160 -9.09 20.82 2.55
CA PRO A 160 -8.42 22.07 2.17
C PRO A 160 -7.27 21.82 1.20
N ALA A 161 -6.62 22.88 0.71
CA ALA A 161 -5.40 22.76 -0.08
C ALA A 161 -4.36 21.86 0.63
N LEU A 162 -3.71 21.00 -0.13
CA LEU A 162 -2.74 20.01 0.34
C LEU A 162 -1.32 20.48 0.03
N ARG A 163 -0.49 20.50 1.08
CA ARG A 163 0.97 20.61 0.99
C ARG A 163 1.53 19.20 1.02
N LEU A 164 1.83 18.67 -0.16
CA LEU A 164 2.34 17.31 -0.32
C LEU A 164 3.87 17.35 -0.30
N LYS A 165 4.47 16.76 0.73
CA LYS A 165 5.93 16.57 0.77
C LYS A 165 6.31 15.45 -0.18
N VAL A 166 7.28 15.72 -1.05
CA VAL A 166 7.85 14.73 -1.97
C VAL A 166 9.34 14.63 -1.71
N THR A 167 9.80 13.41 -1.43
CA THR A 167 11.22 13.12 -1.24
C THR A 167 11.76 12.28 -2.40
N GLY A 168 13.03 12.48 -2.73
CA GLY A 168 13.63 11.87 -3.90
C GLY A 168 15.05 12.36 -4.16
N TYR A 169 15.41 12.50 -5.43
CA TYR A 169 16.70 13.03 -5.84
C TYR A 169 16.63 13.73 -7.21
N ASN A 170 17.64 14.57 -7.48
CA ASN A 170 17.79 15.37 -8.70
C ASN A 170 16.61 16.32 -8.97
N PHE A 171 16.06 16.92 -7.91
CA PHE A 171 15.07 17.99 -8.04
C PHE A 171 15.76 19.34 -8.27
N PHE A 172 15.20 20.16 -9.17
CA PHE A 172 15.74 21.47 -9.53
C PHE A 172 14.70 22.58 -9.36
N ASP A 173 15.20 23.81 -9.24
CA ASP A 173 14.42 25.04 -9.10
C ASP A 173 13.52 25.29 -10.32
N ARG A 174 13.99 24.92 -11.51
CA ARG A 174 13.24 25.01 -12.76
C ARG A 174 12.41 23.77 -13.08
N ALA A 175 12.33 22.78 -12.19
CA ALA A 175 11.51 21.60 -12.43
C ALA A 175 10.04 21.98 -12.67
N GLN A 176 9.30 21.11 -13.35
CA GLN A 176 7.85 21.19 -13.47
C GLN A 176 7.26 19.97 -12.79
N VAL A 177 6.32 20.20 -11.88
CA VAL A 177 5.59 19.15 -11.18
C VAL A 177 4.21 19.00 -11.79
N PHE A 178 3.80 17.77 -12.04
CA PHE A 178 2.51 17.44 -12.63
C PHE A 178 1.66 16.64 -11.65
N PHE A 179 0.38 17.00 -11.54
CA PHE A 179 -0.68 16.26 -10.87
C PHE A 179 -1.74 15.94 -11.92
N ASP A 180 -1.87 14.67 -12.31
CA ASP A 180 -2.67 14.23 -13.47
C ASP A 180 -2.45 15.09 -14.72
N ASP A 181 -1.17 15.20 -15.11
CA ASP A 181 -0.72 15.93 -16.30
C ASP A 181 -0.97 17.45 -16.25
N ARG A 182 -1.41 18.00 -15.11
CA ARG A 182 -1.56 19.44 -14.86
C ARG A 182 -0.38 19.96 -14.05
N ALA A 183 0.21 21.07 -14.48
CA ALA A 183 1.32 21.69 -13.76
C ALA A 183 0.85 22.26 -12.41
N MET A 184 1.53 21.88 -11.33
CA MET A 184 1.27 22.34 -9.96
C MET A 184 2.37 23.29 -9.50
N PRO A 185 2.03 24.31 -8.69
CA PRO A 185 3.02 25.08 -7.96
C PRO A 185 3.75 24.18 -6.94
N PHE A 186 5.04 24.44 -6.75
CA PHE A 186 5.86 23.74 -5.77
C PHE A 186 6.89 24.68 -5.14
N GLU A 187 7.39 24.29 -3.98
CA GLU A 187 8.52 24.91 -3.30
C GLU A 187 9.65 23.89 -3.22
N LEU A 188 10.79 24.20 -3.82
CA LEU A 188 11.98 23.36 -3.69
C LEU A 188 12.64 23.61 -2.33
N LYS A 189 12.75 22.58 -1.49
CA LYS A 189 13.48 22.65 -0.22
C LYS A 189 14.95 22.27 -0.42
N SER A 190 15.21 21.25 -1.22
CA SER A 190 16.54 20.81 -1.59
C SER A 190 16.49 19.98 -2.88
N ILE A 191 17.65 19.54 -3.37
CA ILE A 191 17.72 18.61 -4.51
C ILE A 191 17.11 17.22 -4.24
N THR A 192 16.71 16.93 -3.00
CA THR A 192 16.07 15.69 -2.56
C THR A 192 14.68 15.88 -1.94
N GLU A 193 14.22 17.12 -1.80
CA GLU A 193 12.94 17.42 -1.15
C GLU A 193 12.26 18.63 -1.80
N MET A 194 10.96 18.47 -2.09
CA MET A 194 10.10 19.56 -2.50
C MET A 194 8.72 19.42 -1.87
N GLU A 195 7.98 20.53 -1.88
CA GLU A 195 6.62 20.59 -1.37
C GLU A 195 5.70 21.02 -2.51
N ILE A 196 4.76 20.17 -2.89
CA ILE A 196 3.78 20.43 -3.95
C ILE A 196 2.53 21.02 -3.31
N ILE A 197 2.01 22.10 -3.88
CA ILE A 197 0.78 22.74 -3.39
C ILE A 197 -0.37 22.35 -4.32
N ILE A 198 -1.24 21.46 -3.84
CA ILE A 198 -2.44 20.99 -4.54
C ILE A 198 -3.65 21.74 -3.99
N ASP A 199 -4.25 22.59 -4.81
CA ASP A 199 -5.44 23.34 -4.43
C ASP A 199 -6.64 22.42 -4.14
N GLU A 200 -7.50 22.84 -3.21
CA GLU A 200 -8.70 22.09 -2.81
C GLU A 200 -9.59 21.70 -4.00
N ARG A 201 -9.64 22.50 -5.07
CA ARG A 201 -10.46 22.21 -6.26
C ARG A 201 -10.07 20.92 -6.96
N TYR A 202 -8.83 20.48 -6.80
CA TYR A 202 -8.31 19.23 -7.39
C TYR A 202 -8.56 18.02 -6.48
N LEU A 203 -9.00 18.24 -5.25
CA LEU A 203 -9.31 17.20 -4.26
C LEU A 203 -10.82 16.98 -4.11
N ARG A 204 -11.65 17.56 -5.00
CA ARG A 204 -13.12 17.45 -4.96
C ARG A 204 -13.67 16.23 -5.68
N SER A 205 -12.81 15.46 -6.34
CA SER A 205 -13.21 14.25 -7.03
C SER A 205 -12.43 13.09 -6.43
N PRO A 206 -13.11 12.03 -5.98
CA PRO A 206 -12.44 10.80 -5.58
C PRO A 206 -11.72 10.21 -6.78
N GLY A 207 -10.53 9.70 -6.55
CA GLY A 207 -9.69 9.20 -7.63
C GLY A 207 -8.25 8.99 -7.22
N ARG A 208 -7.51 8.33 -8.12
CA ARG A 208 -6.08 8.13 -8.01
C ARG A 208 -5.40 9.11 -8.95
N TYR A 209 -4.52 9.92 -8.39
CA TYR A 209 -3.87 11.03 -9.08
C TYR A 209 -2.37 10.80 -9.18
N LYS A 210 -1.86 10.86 -10.41
CA LYS A 210 -0.46 10.67 -10.77
C LYS A 210 0.34 11.93 -10.47
N ILE A 211 1.46 11.77 -9.77
CA ILE A 211 2.43 12.82 -9.49
C ILE A 211 3.72 12.50 -10.24
N GLN A 212 4.22 13.47 -11.00
CA GLN A 212 5.48 13.37 -11.73
C GLN A 212 6.27 14.68 -11.68
N VAL A 213 7.59 14.57 -11.63
CA VAL A 213 8.52 15.71 -11.72
C VAL A 213 9.25 15.63 -13.07
N ARG A 214 9.42 16.78 -13.72
CA ARG A 214 10.15 16.91 -14.99
C ARG A 214 11.18 18.03 -14.92
N ASN A 215 12.42 17.75 -15.28
CA ASN A 215 13.49 18.75 -15.28
C ASN A 215 13.70 19.36 -16.69
N PRO A 216 13.80 20.69 -16.85
CA PRO A 216 14.14 21.32 -18.14
C PRO A 216 15.64 21.65 -18.29
N PRO A 217 16.17 21.71 -19.53
CA PRO A 217 15.70 20.99 -20.72
C PRO A 217 16.20 19.53 -20.65
N PRO A 218 15.38 18.50 -20.92
CA PRO A 218 15.92 17.17 -21.07
C PRO A 218 16.18 16.87 -22.55
N PRO A 219 17.46 16.77 -22.96
CA PRO A 219 17.80 15.85 -24.03
C PRO A 219 17.35 14.42 -23.71
N PRO A 220 16.85 13.66 -24.71
CA PRO A 220 16.72 12.23 -24.57
C PRO A 220 18.11 11.67 -24.32
N ASN A 221 18.36 11.19 -23.10
CA ASN A 221 19.55 10.40 -22.84
C ASN A 221 19.09 8.94 -22.77
N PRO A 222 19.40 8.09 -23.76
CA PRO A 222 18.90 6.72 -23.77
C PRO A 222 19.34 5.90 -22.55
N VAL A 223 20.40 6.31 -21.85
CA VAL A 223 20.86 5.69 -20.60
C VAL A 223 20.05 6.17 -19.39
N TRP A 224 19.61 7.44 -19.41
CA TRP A 224 19.01 8.08 -18.25
C TRP A 224 17.57 8.51 -18.45
N GLY A 225 16.94 8.23 -19.59
CA GLY A 225 15.56 8.53 -20.00
C GLY A 225 15.32 9.98 -20.47
N ASP A 226 14.06 10.43 -20.39
CA ASP A 226 13.52 11.67 -21.01
C ASP A 226 13.40 12.85 -20.03
N GLY A 227 14.04 12.78 -18.86
CA GLY A 227 13.94 13.83 -17.83
C GLY A 227 12.68 13.80 -16.97
N ARG A 228 11.80 12.81 -17.13
CA ARG A 228 10.66 12.56 -16.24
C ARG A 228 11.04 11.62 -15.10
N SER A 229 10.45 11.85 -13.93
CA SER A 229 10.51 10.89 -12.83
C SER A 229 9.60 9.70 -13.09
N ASN A 230 9.83 8.64 -12.31
CA ASN A 230 8.80 7.65 -12.00
C ASN A 230 7.53 8.32 -11.43
N ALA A 231 6.42 7.58 -11.44
CA ALA A 231 5.14 8.06 -10.93
C ALA A 231 5.01 7.82 -9.42
N ALA A 232 4.52 8.81 -8.71
CA ALA A 232 3.94 8.63 -7.38
C ALA A 232 2.43 8.82 -7.44
N TRP A 233 1.70 8.30 -6.47
CA TRP A 233 0.25 8.26 -6.52
C TRP A 233 -0.37 8.83 -5.24
N LEU A 234 -1.11 9.93 -5.39
CA LEU A 234 -1.98 10.44 -4.35
C LEU A 234 -3.37 9.86 -4.55
N LEU A 235 -3.98 9.40 -3.46
CA LEU A 235 -5.35 8.97 -3.46
C LEU A 235 -6.26 10.02 -2.83
N VAL A 236 -7.32 10.38 -3.53
CA VAL A 236 -8.46 11.12 -2.96
C VAL A 236 -9.58 10.11 -2.73
N THR A 237 -9.89 9.84 -1.46
CA THR A 237 -10.96 8.92 -1.07
C THR A 237 -12.29 9.66 -0.97
N TYR A 238 -13.40 8.94 -1.11
CA TYR A 238 -14.72 9.50 -0.80
C TYR A 238 -14.75 10.10 0.61
N LYS A 239 -15.46 11.23 0.76
CA LYS A 239 -15.63 11.92 2.04
C LYS A 239 -16.03 10.97 3.17
N ASP A 240 -16.97 10.07 2.89
CA ASP A 240 -17.54 9.11 3.85
C ASP A 240 -16.86 7.73 3.80
N SER A 241 -15.65 7.62 3.24
CA SER A 241 -14.94 6.34 3.18
C SER A 241 -14.72 5.76 4.60
N LEU A 242 -15.16 4.51 4.78
CA LEU A 242 -15.10 3.69 6.01
C LEU A 242 -13.68 3.28 6.44
N LEU A 243 -12.64 3.95 5.94
CA LEU A 243 -11.30 3.90 6.52
C LEU A 243 -11.25 4.68 7.85
N GLN A 244 -12.31 4.56 8.65
CA GLN A 244 -12.50 5.15 9.98
C GLN A 244 -12.39 4.04 11.04
N PRO A 245 -12.03 4.39 12.29
CA PRO A 245 -12.16 3.45 13.40
C PRO A 245 -13.63 3.07 13.59
N TRP A 246 -13.89 1.81 13.93
CA TRP A 246 -15.17 1.39 14.49
C TRP A 246 -15.41 2.17 15.78
N THR A 247 -16.21 3.23 15.72
CA THR A 247 -16.73 3.89 16.92
C THR A 247 -17.95 3.10 17.36
N GLY A 248 -17.76 2.27 18.40
CA GLY A 248 -18.83 1.48 19.01
C GLY A 248 -20.10 2.30 19.23
N LEU A 249 -21.22 1.75 18.76
CA LEU A 249 -22.54 2.24 19.13
C LEU A 249 -22.78 1.89 20.60
N ARG A 250 -23.17 2.91 21.37
CA ARG A 250 -23.76 2.78 22.70
C ARG A 250 -25.10 2.06 22.64
#